data_AF-A0A654ZYK5-F1
#
_entry.id   AF-A0A654ZYK5-F1
#
_cell.length_a   1.000
_cell.length_b   1.000
_cell.length_c   1.000
_cell.angle_alpha   90.00
_cell.angle_beta   90.00
_cell.angle_gamma   90.00
#
_symmetry.space_group_name_H-M   'P 1'
#
loop_
_entity.id
_entity.type
_entity.pdbx_description
1 polymer ?
#
loop_
_entity_poly.entity_id
_entity_poly.type
_entity_poly.pdbx_seq_one_letter_code
_entity_poly.pdbx_strand_id
1 'polypeptide(L)'
;MTDEEYLRELTIWSGRYGSVAGVPARNEPPSDPSAPIPGRLFAGPGLSQPSDVLPADDGAAILALGTETDDRLARLRAGEAASIVLLTATAMGLACCPITEPLEIAKTRDAVRAEVFGAGGYPQMLLRVGWAPINADPLPPTPRRELSQVVEWPEELLRQRC
;
A
#
# COMPACT_ATOMS: atom_id res chain seq x y z
N MET A 1 -10.96 -12.16 13.19
CA MET A 1 -11.24 -11.68 11.82
C MET A 1 -12.07 -12.78 11.15
N THR A 2 -13.38 -12.60 11.09
CA THR A 2 -14.35 -13.65 10.70
C THR A 2 -15.14 -13.28 9.45
N ASP A 3 -14.74 -12.20 8.77
CA ASP A 3 -15.37 -11.77 7.53
C ASP A 3 -14.86 -12.64 6.38
N GLU A 4 -15.71 -13.58 5.96
CA GLU A 4 -15.38 -14.55 4.90
C GLU A 4 -15.22 -13.88 3.53
N GLU A 5 -15.96 -12.81 3.25
CA GLU A 5 -15.87 -12.09 1.98
C GLU A 5 -14.53 -11.36 1.88
N TYR A 6 -14.12 -10.67 2.95
CA TYR A 6 -12.80 -10.06 3.05
C TYR A 6 -11.66 -11.09 2.87
N LEU A 7 -11.74 -12.22 3.57
CA LEU A 7 -10.72 -13.28 3.46
C LEU A 7 -10.68 -13.88 2.05
N ARG A 8 -11.84 -14.02 1.40
CA ARG A 8 -11.93 -14.47 0.01
C ARG A 8 -11.30 -13.45 -0.93
N GLU A 9 -11.58 -12.16 -0.76
CA GLU A 9 -10.95 -11.11 -1.56
C GLU A 9 -9.43 -11.11 -1.38
N LEU A 10 -8.95 -11.20 -0.14
CA LEU A 10 -7.53 -11.25 0.17
C LEU A 10 -6.82 -12.44 -0.51
N THR A 11 -7.43 -13.63 -0.49
CA THR A 11 -6.90 -14.83 -1.17
C THR A 11 -7.03 -14.77 -2.70
N ILE A 12 -7.96 -13.97 -3.23
CA ILE A 12 -8.04 -13.67 -4.66
C ILE A 12 -6.88 -12.79 -5.11
N TRP A 13 -6.52 -11.79 -4.31
CA TRP A 13 -5.56 -10.75 -4.69
C TRP A 13 -4.13 -10.96 -4.17
N SER A 14 -3.85 -11.96 -3.32
CA SER A 14 -2.50 -12.19 -2.77
C SER A 14 -2.03 -13.65 -2.82
N GLY A 15 -0.72 -13.88 -2.65
CA GLY A 15 -0.13 -15.22 -2.49
C GLY A 15 0.01 -16.05 -3.77
N ARG A 16 -0.41 -15.53 -4.93
CA ARG A 16 -0.42 -16.27 -6.20
C ARG A 16 0.90 -16.15 -6.96
N TYR A 17 1.40 -17.27 -7.45
CA TYR A 17 2.59 -17.36 -8.28
C TYR A 17 2.20 -17.18 -9.76
N GLY A 18 2.38 -15.97 -10.32
CA GLY A 18 2.23 -15.72 -11.77
C GLY A 18 0.97 -14.96 -12.22
N SER A 19 0.20 -14.37 -11.30
CA SER A 19 -0.87 -13.45 -11.68
C SER A 19 -0.29 -12.15 -12.27
N VAL A 20 -0.94 -11.58 -13.29
CA VAL A 20 -0.58 -10.26 -13.86
C VAL A 20 -1.07 -9.08 -13.01
N ALA A 21 -1.81 -9.37 -11.92
CA ALA A 21 -2.31 -8.38 -10.95
C ALA A 21 -2.38 -8.98 -9.54
N GLY A 22 -2.37 -8.12 -8.52
CA GLY A 22 -2.36 -8.51 -7.11
C GLY A 22 -0.97 -8.47 -6.48
N VAL A 23 -0.86 -9.00 -5.26
CA VAL A 23 0.35 -9.00 -4.42
C VAL A 23 1.01 -10.39 -4.49
N PRO A 24 2.16 -10.54 -5.16
CA PRO A 24 2.88 -11.81 -5.20
C PRO A 24 3.43 -12.20 -3.82
N ALA A 25 3.43 -13.50 -3.51
CA ALA A 25 4.01 -14.03 -2.26
C ALA A 25 5.42 -13.50 -1.97
N ARG A 26 6.28 -13.47 -3.00
CA ARG A 26 7.68 -13.01 -2.91
C ARG A 26 7.86 -11.52 -2.59
N ASN A 27 6.79 -10.73 -2.57
CA ASN A 27 6.82 -9.30 -2.31
C ASN A 27 6.29 -8.94 -0.92
N GLU A 28 5.83 -9.93 -0.17
CA GLU A 28 5.15 -9.70 1.10
C GLU A 28 5.78 -10.53 2.21
N PRO A 29 6.26 -9.89 3.30
CA PRO A 29 6.78 -10.62 4.44
C PRO A 29 5.64 -11.14 5.33
N PRO A 30 5.91 -12.14 6.17
CA PRO A 30 4.97 -12.51 7.22
C PRO A 30 4.69 -11.31 8.14
N SER A 31 3.42 -11.05 8.45
CA SER A 31 3.08 -10.04 9.46
C SER A 31 3.54 -10.52 10.85
N ASP A 32 4.26 -9.65 11.56
CA ASP A 32 4.71 -9.89 12.92
C ASP A 32 3.88 -9.06 13.92
N PRO A 33 3.14 -9.69 14.85
CA PRO A 33 2.34 -8.98 15.86
C PRO A 33 3.18 -8.26 16.93
N SER A 34 4.50 -8.51 17.01
CA SER A 34 5.41 -7.80 17.92
C SER A 34 5.83 -6.43 17.41
N ALA A 35 5.60 -6.14 16.12
CA ALA A 35 5.87 -4.82 15.55
C ALA A 35 4.95 -3.75 16.17
N PRO A 36 5.42 -2.50 16.36
CA PRO A 36 4.59 -1.41 16.88
C PRO A 36 3.33 -1.19 16.04
N ILE A 37 3.46 -1.35 14.72
CA ILE A 37 2.36 -1.43 13.78
C ILE A 37 2.61 -2.65 12.90
N PRO A 38 1.86 -3.75 13.12
CA PRO A 38 1.97 -4.92 12.27
C PRO A 38 1.60 -4.62 10.81
N GLY A 39 2.19 -5.37 9.88
CA GLY A 39 1.79 -5.33 8.48
C GLY A 39 0.37 -5.90 8.30
N ARG A 40 -0.22 -5.65 7.14
CA ARG A 40 -1.47 -6.32 6.76
C ARG A 40 -1.19 -7.83 6.65
N LEU A 41 -2.14 -8.64 7.10
CA LEU A 41 -2.11 -10.06 6.79
C LEU A 41 -2.44 -10.26 5.31
N PHE A 42 -1.57 -10.97 4.59
CA PHE A 42 -1.81 -11.41 3.22
C PHE A 42 -1.82 -12.94 3.14
N ALA A 43 -2.44 -13.49 2.09
CA ALA A 43 -2.41 -14.91 1.84
C ALA A 43 -1.03 -15.34 1.32
N GLY A 44 -0.45 -16.37 1.93
CA GLY A 44 0.81 -17.00 1.47
C GLY A 44 2.00 -16.03 1.34
N PRO A 45 2.36 -15.26 2.38
CA PRO A 45 3.55 -14.41 2.34
C PRO A 45 4.80 -15.28 2.16
N GLY A 46 5.77 -14.76 1.41
CA GLY A 46 6.96 -15.51 1.00
C GLY A 46 8.21 -14.65 0.84
N LEU A 47 8.18 -13.38 1.23
CA LEU A 47 9.37 -12.54 1.30
C LEU A 47 10.07 -12.80 2.64
N SER A 48 11.28 -13.36 2.58
CA SER A 48 12.15 -13.47 3.75
C SER A 48 12.53 -12.09 4.27
N GLN A 49 12.60 -11.94 5.59
CA GLN A 49 13.14 -10.75 6.23
C GLN A 49 14.56 -11.03 6.72
N PRO A 50 15.45 -10.01 6.74
CA PRO A 50 16.77 -10.15 7.35
C PRO A 50 16.67 -10.60 8.81
N SER A 51 17.47 -11.58 9.22
CA SER A 51 17.39 -12.16 10.57
C SER A 51 17.95 -11.27 11.67
N ASP A 52 18.65 -10.21 11.31
CA ASP A 52 19.28 -9.21 12.19
C ASP A 52 18.38 -7.98 12.44
N VAL A 53 17.20 -7.94 11.83
CA VAL A 53 16.24 -6.84 11.97
C VAL A 53 15.00 -7.35 12.69
N LEU A 54 14.75 -6.86 13.90
CA LEU A 54 13.53 -7.17 14.64
C LEU A 54 12.42 -6.21 14.22
N PRO A 55 11.22 -6.69 13.87
CA PRO A 55 10.08 -5.81 13.58
C PRO A 55 9.69 -4.86 14.73
N ALA A 56 10.04 -5.24 15.97
CA ALA A 56 9.88 -4.40 17.16
C ALA A 56 10.73 -3.12 17.13
N ASP A 57 11.85 -3.12 16.39
CA ASP A 57 12.78 -2.00 16.27
C ASP A 57 12.46 -1.08 15.09
N ASP A 58 11.25 -1.18 14.53
CA ASP A 58 10.80 -0.32 13.43
C ASP A 58 10.75 1.16 13.87
N GLY A 59 11.73 1.93 13.38
CA GLY A 59 11.86 3.37 13.60
C GLY A 59 11.25 4.24 12.49
N ALA A 60 10.47 3.67 11.58
CA ALA A 60 9.85 4.43 10.50
C ALA A 60 8.80 5.42 11.02
N ALA A 61 8.72 6.57 10.35
CA ALA A 61 7.67 7.55 10.62
C ALA A 61 6.34 7.10 9.99
N ILE A 62 5.23 7.37 10.69
CA ILE A 62 3.88 7.18 10.15
C ILE A 62 3.33 8.53 9.75
N LEU A 63 3.10 8.69 8.45
CA LEU A 63 2.46 9.86 7.88
C LEU A 63 0.98 9.56 7.69
N ALA A 64 0.12 10.42 8.22
CA ALA A 64 -1.32 10.32 8.03
C ALA A 64 -1.76 11.33 6.96
N LEU A 65 -2.23 10.84 5.81
CA LEU A 65 -2.79 11.66 4.74
C LEU A 65 -4.30 11.80 4.94
N GLY A 66 -4.77 13.05 4.96
CA GLY A 66 -6.18 13.37 5.08
C GLY A 66 -6.62 14.48 4.14
N THR A 67 -7.93 14.60 3.99
CA THR A 67 -8.60 15.58 3.12
C THR A 67 -9.70 16.31 3.88
N GLU A 68 -10.11 17.48 3.39
CA GLU A 68 -11.19 18.27 4.01
C GLU A 68 -12.56 17.61 3.91
N THR A 69 -12.81 16.87 2.83
CA THR A 69 -14.04 16.08 2.61
C THR A 69 -13.71 14.62 2.35
N ASP A 70 -14.73 13.75 2.30
CA ASP A 70 -14.59 12.32 2.04
C ASP A 70 -15.37 11.85 0.80
N ASP A 71 -15.53 12.76 -0.16
CA ASP A 71 -16.15 12.44 -1.45
C ASP A 71 -15.15 11.78 -2.41
N ARG A 72 -15.64 11.44 -3.60
CA ARG A 72 -14.83 10.76 -4.63
C ARG A 72 -13.67 11.63 -5.14
N LEU A 73 -13.86 12.94 -5.23
CA LEU A 73 -12.82 13.86 -5.70
C LEU A 73 -11.71 14.01 -4.64
N ALA A 74 -12.09 14.10 -3.37
CA ALA A 74 -11.14 14.11 -2.25
C ALA A 74 -10.28 12.83 -2.24
N ARG A 75 -10.89 11.65 -2.43
CA ARG A 75 -10.14 10.39 -2.58
C ARG A 75 -9.15 10.39 -3.75
N LEU A 76 -9.54 10.95 -4.90
CA LEU A 76 -8.64 11.06 -6.05
C LEU A 76 -7.44 11.95 -5.73
N ARG A 77 -7.69 13.13 -5.14
CA ARG A 77 -6.64 14.06 -4.72
C ARG A 77 -5.72 13.47 -3.65
N ALA A 78 -6.27 12.66 -2.74
CA ALA A 78 -5.46 11.92 -1.78
C ALA A 78 -4.53 10.92 -2.47
N GLY A 79 -4.99 10.25 -3.53
CA GLY A 79 -4.15 9.39 -4.37
C GLY A 79 -3.03 10.14 -5.09
N GLU A 80 -3.33 11.33 -5.64
CA GLU A 80 -2.31 12.22 -6.25
C GLU A 80 -1.26 12.65 -5.22
N ALA A 81 -1.70 13.08 -4.03
CA ALA A 81 -0.81 13.45 -2.94
C ALA A 81 0.04 12.26 -2.45
N ALA A 82 -0.55 11.08 -2.31
CA ALA A 82 0.17 9.86 -1.97
C ALA A 82 1.24 9.52 -3.01
N SER A 83 0.94 9.67 -4.30
CA SER A 83 1.93 9.48 -5.37
C SER A 83 3.12 10.43 -5.23
N ILE A 84 2.87 11.71 -4.95
CA ILE A 84 3.94 12.70 -4.72
C ILE A 84 4.81 12.31 -3.52
N VAL A 85 4.18 11.93 -2.39
CA VAL A 85 4.91 11.51 -1.18
C VAL A 85 5.77 10.29 -1.46
N LEU A 86 5.21 9.24 -2.07
CA LEU A 86 5.92 7.99 -2.35
C LEU A 86 7.11 8.20 -3.30
N LEU A 87 6.91 8.97 -4.37
CA LEU A 87 7.97 9.27 -5.34
C LEU A 87 9.08 10.15 -4.73
N THR A 88 8.70 11.13 -3.91
CA THR A 88 9.66 12.01 -3.22
C THR A 88 10.50 11.21 -2.22
N ALA A 89 9.86 10.38 -1.39
CA ALA A 89 10.55 9.54 -0.43
C ALA A 89 11.49 8.55 -1.14
N THR A 90 11.05 7.95 -2.25
CA THR A 90 11.88 7.07 -3.08
C THR A 90 13.09 7.81 -3.66
N ALA A 91 12.92 9.04 -4.15
CA ALA A 91 14.02 9.87 -4.65
C ALA A 91 15.04 10.24 -3.55
N MET A 92 14.60 10.27 -2.29
CA MET A 92 15.45 10.47 -1.12
C MET A 92 16.09 9.16 -0.59
N GLY A 93 15.83 8.02 -1.24
CA GLY A 93 16.34 6.71 -0.82
C GLY A 93 15.58 6.09 0.36
N LEU A 94 14.37 6.57 0.66
CA LEU A 94 13.52 6.02 1.72
C LEU A 94 12.64 4.88 1.17
N ALA A 95 12.42 3.88 2.02
CA ALA A 95 11.41 2.86 1.83
C ALA A 95 10.04 3.37 2.28
N CYS A 96 8.99 2.91 1.60
CA CYS A 96 7.60 3.28 1.92
C CYS A 96 6.69 2.05 1.91
N CYS A 97 5.73 2.02 2.84
CA CYS A 97 4.68 1.01 2.89
C CYS A 97 3.33 1.69 3.18
N PRO A 98 2.39 1.70 2.22
CA PRO A 98 1.02 2.15 2.47
C PRO A 98 0.28 1.23 3.44
N ILE A 99 -0.48 1.83 4.35
CA ILE A 99 -1.28 1.18 5.38
C ILE A 99 -2.71 1.73 5.27
N THR A 100 -3.62 0.95 4.71
CA THR A 100 -5.02 1.37 4.49
C THR A 100 -6.02 0.58 5.32
N GLU A 101 -5.67 -0.64 5.76
CA GLU A 101 -6.56 -1.54 6.50
C GLU A 101 -7.22 -0.92 7.74
N PRO A 102 -6.51 -0.14 8.59
CA PRO A 102 -7.15 0.49 9.74
C PRO A 102 -8.28 1.45 9.35
N LEU A 103 -8.26 1.99 8.14
CA LEU A 103 -9.25 2.93 7.64
C LEU A 103 -10.46 2.24 6.99
N GLU A 104 -10.40 0.92 6.76
CA GLU A 104 -11.52 0.15 6.20
C GLU A 104 -12.58 -0.19 7.27
N ILE A 105 -12.20 -0.17 8.55
CA ILE A 105 -13.11 -0.38 9.67
C ILE A 105 -13.62 0.97 10.18
N ALA A 106 -14.93 1.25 10.05
CA ALA A 106 -15.53 2.54 10.41
C ALA A 106 -15.12 3.04 11.81
N LYS A 107 -15.21 2.18 12.83
CA LYS A 107 -14.82 2.53 14.21
C LYS A 107 -13.36 2.95 14.33
N THR A 108 -12.45 2.21 13.68
CA THR A 108 -11.01 2.49 13.72
C THR A 108 -10.70 3.76 12.92
N ARG A 109 -11.33 3.94 11.76
CA ARG A 109 -11.23 5.16 10.95
C ARG A 109 -11.70 6.41 11.71
N ASP A 110 -12.81 6.31 12.43
CA ASP A 110 -13.34 7.41 13.25
C ASP A 110 -12.41 7.77 14.41
N ALA A 111 -11.77 6.77 15.03
CA ALA A 111 -10.75 7.00 16.05
C ALA A 111 -9.53 7.74 15.48
N VAL A 112 -8.98 7.27 14.34
CA VAL A 112 -7.89 7.97 13.65
C VAL A 112 -8.28 9.39 13.27
N ARG A 113 -9.51 9.58 12.78
CA ARG A 113 -10.03 10.91 12.46
C ARG A 113 -10.00 11.82 13.68
N ALA A 114 -10.60 11.39 14.79
CA ALA A 114 -10.71 12.20 16.00
C ALA A 114 -9.34 12.49 16.64
N GLU A 115 -8.46 11.49 16.71
CA GLU A 115 -7.19 11.57 17.46
C GLU A 115 -6.07 12.22 16.64
N VAL A 116 -6.04 12.04 15.32
CA VAL A 116 -4.96 12.54 14.45
C VAL A 116 -5.36 13.81 13.69
N PHE A 117 -6.60 13.87 13.20
CA PHE A 117 -7.07 14.98 12.35
C PHE A 117 -8.03 15.94 13.06
N GLY A 118 -8.49 15.59 14.27
CA GLY A 118 -9.47 16.36 15.01
C GLY A 118 -10.77 16.56 14.23
N ALA A 119 -11.33 17.77 14.30
CA ALA A 119 -12.61 18.08 13.65
C ALA A 119 -12.51 18.38 12.14
N GLY A 120 -11.30 18.58 11.60
CA GLY A 120 -11.11 19.24 10.30
C GLY A 120 -10.78 18.35 9.12
N GLY A 121 -10.39 17.09 9.35
CA GLY A 121 -9.92 16.21 8.27
C GLY A 121 -10.61 14.84 8.26
N TYR A 122 -10.52 14.18 7.11
CA TYR A 122 -10.92 12.79 6.90
C TYR A 122 -9.68 11.98 6.53
N PRO A 123 -9.34 10.90 7.26
CA PRO A 123 -8.19 10.07 6.93
C PRO A 123 -8.44 9.31 5.62
N GLN A 124 -7.43 9.35 4.74
CA GLN A 124 -7.46 8.71 3.42
C GLN A 124 -6.43 7.59 3.28
N MET A 125 -5.23 7.77 3.85
CA MET A 125 -4.16 6.77 3.80
C MET A 125 -3.16 7.00 4.93
N LEU A 126 -2.63 5.93 5.51
CA LEU A 126 -1.44 6.00 6.36
C LEU A 126 -0.24 5.51 5.53
N LEU A 127 0.93 6.12 5.70
CA LEU A 127 2.17 5.72 5.03
C LEU A 127 3.24 5.51 6.08
N ARG A 128 3.86 4.33 6.09
CA ARG A 128 5.11 4.10 6.82
C ARG A 128 6.27 4.50 5.93
N VAL A 129 7.15 5.35 6.43
CA VAL A 129 8.29 5.89 5.69
C VAL A 129 9.54 5.85 6.55
N GLY A 130 10.61 5.22 6.05
CA GLY A 130 11.87 5.08 6.78
C GLY A 130 12.98 4.55 5.90
N TRP A 131 14.11 4.20 6.51
CA TRP A 131 15.22 3.55 5.79
C TRP A 131 15.03 2.05 5.78
N ALA A 132 15.24 1.42 4.62
CA ALA A 132 15.41 -0.01 4.56
C ALA A 132 16.72 -0.41 5.27
N PRO A 133 16.81 -1.64 5.83
CA PRO A 133 18.07 -2.17 6.32
C PRO A 133 19.16 -2.11 5.25
N ILE A 134 20.40 -1.82 5.65
CA ILE A 134 21.54 -1.60 4.75
C ILE A 134 21.79 -2.80 3.82
N ASN A 135 21.45 -4.01 4.26
CA ASN A 135 21.64 -5.26 3.52
C ASN A 135 20.33 -5.82 2.94
N ALA A 136 19.29 -5.00 2.81
CA ALA A 136 18.05 -5.44 2.18
C ALA A 136 18.27 -5.63 0.67
N ASP A 137 18.03 -6.85 0.18
CA ASP A 137 18.02 -7.11 -1.25
C ASP A 137 16.93 -6.28 -1.94
N PRO A 138 17.17 -5.80 -3.18
CA PRO A 138 16.14 -5.12 -3.94
C PRO A 138 14.95 -6.06 -4.18
N LEU A 139 13.75 -5.59 -3.88
CA LEU A 139 12.54 -6.37 -4.10
C LEU A 139 12.29 -6.57 -5.59
N PRO A 140 11.91 -7.79 -6.02
CA PRO A 140 11.52 -8.02 -7.41
C PRO A 140 10.30 -7.16 -7.75
N PRO A 141 10.21 -6.57 -8.95
CA PRO A 141 9.05 -5.75 -9.31
C PRO A 141 7.77 -6.58 -9.26
N THR A 142 6.70 -5.96 -8.75
CA THR A 142 5.36 -6.52 -8.84
C THR A 142 4.86 -6.42 -10.28
N PRO A 143 4.09 -7.41 -10.78
CA PRO A 143 3.61 -7.41 -12.16
C PRO A 143 2.67 -6.21 -12.42
N ARG A 144 2.59 -5.79 -13.68
CA ARG A 144 1.61 -4.81 -14.17
C ARG A 144 0.90 -5.42 -15.39
N ARG A 145 -0.35 -5.02 -15.59
CA ARG A 145 -1.08 -5.37 -16.81
C ARG A 145 -0.44 -4.67 -18.01
N GLU A 146 -0.51 -5.32 -19.16
CA GLU A 146 -0.08 -4.72 -20.43
C GLU A 146 -0.92 -3.49 -20.77
N LEU A 147 -0.31 -2.50 -21.45
CA LEU A 147 -1.02 -1.26 -21.81
C LEU A 147 -2.26 -1.54 -22.67
N SER A 148 -2.20 -2.52 -23.57
CA SER A 148 -3.34 -2.93 -24.40
C SER A 148 -4.54 -3.46 -23.62
N GLN A 149 -4.35 -3.84 -22.35
CA GLN A 149 -5.44 -4.31 -21.48
C GLN A 149 -6.11 -3.16 -20.70
N VAL A 150 -5.53 -1.96 -20.70
CA VAL A 150 -5.97 -0.84 -19.83
C VAL A 150 -6.06 0.51 -20.55
N VAL A 151 -5.54 0.63 -21.77
CA VAL A 151 -5.59 1.85 -22.59
C VAL A 151 -6.41 1.59 -23.85
N GLU A 152 -7.46 2.38 -24.04
CA GLU A 152 -8.17 2.50 -25.30
C GLU A 152 -7.54 3.63 -26.11
N TRP A 153 -7.11 3.31 -27.34
CA TRP A 153 -6.52 4.29 -28.24
C TRP A 153 -7.59 4.83 -29.17
N PRO A 154 -7.71 6.16 -29.34
CA PRO A 154 -8.52 6.74 -30.40
C PRO A 154 -8.07 6.22 -31.77
N GLU A 155 -9.03 5.88 -32.62
CA GLU A 155 -8.82 5.34 -33.98
C GLU A 155 -7.88 6.22 -34.82
N GLU A 156 -7.91 7.54 -34.62
CA GLU A 156 -7.07 8.51 -35.33
C GLU A 156 -5.56 8.34 -35.05
N LEU A 157 -5.18 7.88 -33.86
CA LEU A 157 -3.78 7.66 -33.48
C LEU A 157 -3.24 6.29 -33.93
N LEU A 158 -4.13 5.31 -34.16
CA LEU A 158 -3.76 3.98 -34.66
C LEU A 158 -3.40 4.02 -36.15
N ARG A 159 -4.06 4.88 -36.94
CA ARG A 159 -3.79 5.05 -38.38
C ARG A 159 -2.44 5.69 -38.71
N GLN A 160 -1.85 6.45 -37.78
CA GLN A 160 -0.55 7.11 -37.98
C GLN A 160 0.66 6.18 -37.76
N ARG A 161 0.43 4.93 -37.35
CA ARG A 161 1.48 3.92 -37.12
C ARG A 161 1.61 2.87 -38.24
N CYS A 162 0.85 3.00 -39.34
CA CYS A 162 0.96 2.16 -40.53
C CYS A 162 1.67 2.87 -41.68
#